data_AF-A0A947YNU1-F1
#
_entry.id   AF-A0A947YNU1-F1
#
_cell.length_a   1.000
_cell.length_b   1.000
_cell.length_c   1.000
_cell.angle_alpha   90.00
_cell.angle_beta   90.00
_cell.angle_gamma   90.00
#
_symmetry.space_group_name_H-M   'P 1'
#
loop_
_entity.id
_entity.type
_entity.pdbx_description
1 polymer ?
#
loop_
_entity_poly.entity_id
_entity_poly.type
_entity_poly.pdbx_seq_one_letter_code
_entity_poly.pdbx_strand_id
1 'polypeptide(L)'
;MKSKLGFLLTLIVLIGLGFAVVRLMKGRSPKEGELRVDSAPTVSVFLDNQHLGRTPFRSKVAAGEHTVKLVTDSATAPIAGWQGKVVISTSLLTFINASLAESEFASAVDILWLEKISGKHSELSVITNPDGATVHIDDQTKGSTPLNLQDISVGDHNMTVTSPGFATRTVKIKTAAGYKLIASLKLALFDGMTAEEATASATPSAQIKGTPKPTAKQEASQRQNPPPKPYAVIKETPIGYLRVRMEPTTVATIAGQVKPGEQYTILETKEDVKGTPWYQVVFDGTNKGWISSQYAEKVE
;
A
#
# COMPACT_ATOMS: atom_id res chain seq x y z
N MET A 1 -6.73 -72.71 24.15
CA MET A 1 -5.96 -71.60 24.77
C MET A 1 -5.00 -70.89 23.79
N LYS A 2 -4.45 -71.57 22.75
CA LYS A 2 -3.49 -70.98 21.81
C LYS A 2 -4.02 -69.83 20.92
N SER A 3 -5.31 -69.84 20.57
CA SER A 3 -5.93 -68.78 19.73
C SER A 3 -6.13 -67.45 20.46
N LYS A 4 -6.42 -67.47 21.77
CA LYS A 4 -6.58 -66.26 22.60
C LYS A 4 -5.25 -65.55 22.85
N LEU A 5 -4.14 -66.31 22.88
CA LEU A 5 -2.80 -65.76 23.09
C LEU A 5 -2.27 -65.03 21.84
N GLY A 6 -2.55 -65.55 20.65
CA GLY A 6 -2.22 -64.88 19.38
C GLY A 6 -2.92 -63.54 19.21
N PHE A 7 -4.20 -63.46 19.60
CA PHE A 7 -4.98 -62.22 19.57
C PHE A 7 -4.47 -61.17 20.57
N LEU A 8 -4.01 -61.60 21.75
CA LEU A 8 -3.44 -60.70 22.74
C LEU A 8 -2.12 -60.09 22.27
N LEU A 9 -1.26 -60.90 21.63
CA LEU A 9 0.02 -60.45 21.09
C LEU A 9 -0.14 -59.45 19.95
N THR A 10 -1.10 -59.66 19.03
CA THR A 10 -1.37 -58.71 17.95
C THR A 10 -1.93 -57.38 18.49
N LEU A 11 -2.78 -57.42 19.51
CA LEU A 11 -3.32 -56.21 20.14
C LEU A 11 -2.21 -55.38 20.82
N ILE A 12 -1.28 -56.02 21.53
CA ILE A 12 -0.14 -55.34 22.16
C ILE A 12 0.78 -54.70 21.12
N VAL A 13 1.03 -55.37 19.99
CA VAL A 13 1.82 -54.82 18.88
C VAL A 13 1.12 -53.61 18.26
N LEU A 14 -0.20 -53.66 18.05
CA LEU A 14 -0.96 -52.52 17.52
C LEU A 14 -0.97 -51.32 18.47
N ILE A 15 -1.11 -51.56 19.78
CA ILE A 15 -1.03 -50.50 20.79
C ILE A 15 0.39 -49.91 20.84
N GLY A 16 1.43 -50.75 20.76
CA GLY A 16 2.83 -50.31 20.70
C GLY A 16 3.14 -49.49 19.45
N LEU A 17 2.61 -49.90 18.29
CA LEU A 17 2.71 -49.14 17.03
C LEU A 17 1.97 -47.81 17.11
N GLY A 18 0.75 -47.80 17.67
CA GLY A 18 -0.01 -46.58 17.91
C GLY A 18 0.74 -45.61 18.83
N PHE A 19 1.32 -46.12 19.92
CA PHE A 19 2.13 -45.32 20.83
C PHE A 19 3.42 -44.82 20.18
N ALA A 20 4.07 -45.63 19.34
CA ALA A 20 5.25 -45.23 18.58
C ALA A 20 4.92 -44.13 17.56
N VAL A 21 3.80 -44.23 16.84
CA VAL A 21 3.32 -43.20 15.90
C VAL A 21 2.98 -41.90 16.63
N VAL A 22 2.25 -41.98 17.75
CA VAL A 22 1.93 -40.80 18.59
C VAL A 22 3.20 -40.17 19.16
N ARG A 23 4.20 -40.98 19.56
CA ARG A 23 5.49 -40.49 20.05
C ARG A 23 6.34 -39.88 18.93
N LEU A 24 6.28 -40.43 17.72
CA LEU A 24 6.93 -39.89 16.53
C LEU A 24 6.29 -38.55 16.11
N MET A 25 4.97 -38.41 16.27
CA MET A 25 4.23 -37.18 15.99
C MET A 25 4.39 -36.11 17.08
N LYS A 26 4.52 -36.48 18.36
CA LYS A 26 4.77 -35.55 19.48
C LYS A 26 6.15 -34.88 19.44
N GLY A 27 7.06 -35.26 18.54
CA GLY A 27 8.42 -34.73 18.43
C GLY A 27 8.61 -33.57 17.45
N ARG A 28 7.58 -33.16 16.69
CA ARG A 28 7.66 -32.00 15.81
C ARG A 28 6.93 -30.83 16.44
N SER A 29 7.66 -29.98 17.18
CA SER A 29 7.15 -28.66 17.56
C SER A 29 6.68 -27.95 16.28
N PRO A 30 5.49 -27.32 16.27
CA PRO A 30 5.06 -26.56 15.11
C PRO A 30 6.13 -25.50 14.81
N LYS A 31 6.54 -25.43 13.54
CA LYS A 31 7.41 -24.35 13.08
C LYS A 31 6.56 -23.08 13.15
N GLU A 32 6.79 -22.25 14.14
CA GLU A 32 6.03 -21.01 14.37
C GLU A 32 6.90 -19.80 14.10
N GLY A 33 6.29 -18.72 13.60
CA GLY A 33 6.83 -17.37 13.61
C GLY A 33 6.01 -16.45 14.50
N GLU A 34 6.40 -15.19 14.60
CA GLU A 34 5.64 -14.18 15.32
C GLU A 34 4.96 -13.24 14.31
N LEU A 35 3.64 -13.08 14.44
CA LEU A 35 2.88 -12.08 13.70
C LEU A 35 2.58 -10.90 14.61
N ARG A 36 2.96 -9.69 14.19
CA ARG A 36 2.53 -8.44 14.80
C ARG A 36 1.75 -7.61 13.81
N VAL A 37 0.60 -7.10 14.23
CA VAL A 37 -0.28 -6.26 13.42
C VAL A 37 -0.63 -5.01 14.22
N ASP A 38 -0.18 -3.87 13.74
CA ASP A 38 -0.56 -2.56 14.26
C ASP A 38 -1.46 -1.87 13.22
N SER A 39 -2.46 -1.13 13.68
CA SER A 39 -3.24 -0.30 12.77
C SER A 39 -3.81 0.96 13.43
N ALA A 40 -4.07 1.96 12.59
CA ALA A 40 -4.88 3.11 12.92
C ALA A 40 -6.01 3.23 11.88
N PRO A 41 -7.29 3.28 12.30
CA PRO A 41 -7.77 3.05 13.66
C PRO A 41 -7.65 1.56 14.08
N THR A 42 -8.07 1.27 15.31
CA THR A 42 -8.16 -0.11 15.83
C THR A 42 -9.18 -0.92 15.05
N VAL A 43 -8.78 -2.09 14.55
CA VAL A 43 -9.61 -2.99 13.76
C VAL A 43 -9.48 -4.43 14.24
N SER A 44 -10.41 -5.28 13.83
CA SER A 44 -10.36 -6.73 14.07
C SER A 44 -9.40 -7.40 13.10
N VAL A 45 -8.57 -8.30 13.60
CA VAL A 45 -7.57 -9.06 12.87
C VAL A 45 -8.07 -10.49 12.65
N PHE A 46 -8.08 -10.91 11.40
CA PHE A 46 -8.37 -12.28 10.99
C PHE A 46 -7.16 -12.86 10.28
N LEU A 47 -6.90 -14.14 10.52
CA LEU A 47 -5.89 -14.94 9.83
C LEU A 47 -6.56 -16.18 9.27
N ASP A 48 -6.48 -16.38 7.96
CA ASP A 48 -7.13 -17.51 7.26
C ASP A 48 -8.61 -17.66 7.63
N ASN A 49 -9.32 -16.52 7.64
CA ASN A 49 -10.72 -16.39 8.03
C ASN A 49 -11.03 -16.66 9.52
N GLN A 50 -10.04 -17.00 10.34
CA GLN A 50 -10.19 -17.12 11.80
C GLN A 50 -9.95 -15.77 12.48
N HIS A 51 -10.90 -15.34 13.31
CA HIS A 51 -10.75 -14.12 14.11
C HIS A 51 -9.71 -14.33 15.23
N LEU A 52 -8.68 -13.48 15.27
CA LEU A 52 -7.58 -13.57 16.25
C LEU A 52 -7.68 -12.53 17.37
N GLY A 53 -8.28 -11.37 17.11
CA GLY A 53 -8.37 -10.28 18.10
C GLY A 53 -8.41 -8.91 17.44
N ARG A 54 -7.96 -7.86 18.14
CA ARG A 54 -7.96 -6.48 17.65
C ARG A 54 -6.55 -5.89 17.67
N THR A 55 -6.29 -4.91 16.81
CA THR A 55 -5.01 -4.18 16.79
C THR A 55 -4.87 -3.22 17.99
N PRO A 56 -3.65 -3.03 18.53
CA PRO A 56 -2.43 -3.76 18.20
C PRO A 56 -2.51 -5.23 18.64
N PHE A 57 -2.09 -6.14 17.75
CA PHE A 57 -2.18 -7.58 17.93
C PHE A 57 -0.80 -8.22 17.78
N ARG A 58 -0.50 -9.21 18.60
CA ARG A 58 0.75 -9.98 18.55
C ARG A 58 0.51 -11.42 18.98
N SER A 59 0.93 -12.39 18.18
CA SER A 59 0.85 -13.80 18.55
C SER A 59 1.86 -14.66 17.79
N LYS A 60 2.11 -15.87 18.32
CA LYS A 60 2.79 -16.92 17.55
C LYS A 60 1.81 -17.58 16.60
N VAL A 61 2.25 -17.79 15.37
CA VAL A 61 1.45 -18.35 14.29
C VAL A 61 2.28 -19.41 13.58
N ALA A 62 1.63 -20.43 13.02
CA ALA A 62 2.30 -21.40 12.16
C ALA A 62 3.11 -20.69 11.05
N ALA A 63 4.24 -21.27 10.67
CA ALA A 63 5.03 -20.77 9.55
C ALA A 63 4.39 -21.21 8.24
N GLY A 64 4.37 -20.30 7.25
CA GLY A 64 3.73 -20.53 5.96
C GLY A 64 3.19 -19.24 5.33
N GLU A 65 2.51 -19.41 4.21
CA GLU A 65 1.68 -18.36 3.63
C GLU A 65 0.33 -18.29 4.35
N HIS A 66 -0.06 -17.09 4.74
CA HIS A 66 -1.34 -16.82 5.38
C HIS A 66 -2.05 -15.65 4.72
N THR A 67 -3.38 -15.65 4.81
CA THR A 67 -4.20 -14.50 4.42
C THR A 67 -4.58 -13.71 5.67
N VAL A 68 -4.12 -12.47 5.76
CA VAL A 68 -4.54 -11.55 6.83
C VAL A 68 -5.67 -10.67 6.31
N LYS A 69 -6.71 -10.51 7.12
CA LYS A 69 -7.82 -9.59 6.86
C LYS A 69 -8.04 -8.68 8.06
N LEU A 70 -8.11 -7.38 7.79
CA LEU A 70 -8.36 -6.31 8.76
C LEU A 70 -9.76 -5.75 8.51
N VAL A 71 -10.61 -5.80 9.54
CA VAL A 71 -12.02 -5.43 9.43
C VAL A 71 -12.38 -4.43 10.52
N THR A 72 -12.90 -3.28 10.12
CA THR A 72 -13.50 -2.32 11.05
C THR A 72 -14.83 -2.84 11.59
N ASP A 73 -15.14 -2.55 12.84
CA ASP A 73 -16.45 -2.74 13.46
C ASP A 73 -17.15 -1.41 13.76
N SER A 74 -16.61 -0.29 13.26
CA SER A 74 -17.16 1.04 13.53
C SER A 74 -18.51 1.24 12.85
N ALA A 75 -19.51 1.62 13.64
CA ALA A 75 -20.85 1.96 13.17
C ALA A 75 -20.98 3.41 12.67
N THR A 76 -19.95 4.25 12.86
CA THR A 76 -20.05 5.70 12.65
C THR A 76 -19.44 6.19 11.33
N ALA A 77 -18.45 5.48 10.78
CA ALA A 77 -17.86 5.79 9.48
C ALA A 77 -17.41 4.48 8.80
N PRO A 78 -17.75 4.27 7.51
CA PRO A 78 -17.33 3.08 6.79
C PRO A 78 -15.84 3.18 6.48
N ILE A 79 -15.03 2.35 7.13
CA ILE A 79 -13.60 2.22 6.84
C ILE A 79 -13.40 1.03 5.92
N ALA A 80 -12.68 1.23 4.83
CA ALA A 80 -12.32 0.13 3.94
C ALA A 80 -11.44 -0.86 4.72
N GLY A 81 -11.91 -2.11 4.82
CA GLY A 81 -11.07 -3.19 5.31
C GLY A 81 -9.90 -3.43 4.37
N TRP A 82 -8.90 -4.15 4.86
CA TRP A 82 -7.76 -4.58 4.05
C TRP A 82 -7.63 -6.09 4.09
N GLN A 83 -7.20 -6.70 2.99
CA GLN A 83 -6.87 -8.11 2.93
C GLN A 83 -5.61 -8.31 2.10
N GLY A 84 -4.68 -9.13 2.59
CA GLY A 84 -3.45 -9.44 1.88
C GLY A 84 -2.82 -10.75 2.31
N LYS A 85 -1.94 -11.26 1.46
CA LYS A 85 -1.13 -12.43 1.77
C LYS A 85 0.14 -12.01 2.51
N VAL A 86 0.53 -12.81 3.50
CA VAL A 86 1.78 -12.63 4.25
C VAL A 86 2.50 -13.95 4.40
N VAL A 87 3.82 -13.89 4.47
CA VAL A 87 4.67 -15.05 4.77
C VAL A 87 5.12 -14.96 6.22
N ILE A 88 4.92 -16.04 6.97
CA ILE A 88 5.39 -16.17 8.35
C ILE A 88 6.55 -17.15 8.36
N SER A 89 7.74 -16.65 8.68
CA SER A 89 8.96 -17.45 8.74
C SER A 89 9.20 -17.97 10.16
N THR A 90 9.78 -19.18 10.27
CA THR A 90 10.04 -19.80 11.58
C THR A 90 10.98 -18.96 12.44
N SER A 91 10.58 -18.70 13.68
CA SER A 91 11.31 -17.90 14.68
C SER A 91 11.62 -16.48 14.24
N LEU A 92 10.90 -15.94 13.26
CA LEU A 92 11.06 -14.58 12.75
C LEU A 92 9.75 -13.80 12.91
N LEU A 93 9.90 -12.47 12.93
CA LEU A 93 8.78 -11.53 12.99
C LEU A 93 8.30 -11.19 11.57
N THR A 94 7.00 -11.32 11.36
CA THR A 94 6.27 -10.66 10.27
C THR A 94 5.48 -9.51 10.88
N PHE A 95 5.74 -8.30 10.42
CA PHE A 95 5.11 -7.08 10.93
C PHE A 95 4.22 -6.44 9.87
N ILE A 96 3.00 -6.09 10.27
CA ILE A 96 2.04 -5.35 9.46
C ILE A 96 1.74 -4.04 10.18
N ASN A 97 1.85 -2.92 9.48
CA ASN A 97 1.37 -1.62 9.94
C ASN A 97 0.34 -1.09 8.94
N ALA A 98 -0.89 -0.84 9.36
CA ALA A 98 -1.95 -0.35 8.48
C ALA A 98 -2.51 1.01 8.95
N SER A 99 -2.50 2.00 8.07
CA SER A 99 -3.26 3.24 8.22
C SER A 99 -4.50 3.13 7.33
N LEU A 100 -5.64 2.76 7.91
CA LEU A 100 -6.87 2.50 7.17
C LEU A 100 -7.76 3.75 7.11
N ALA A 101 -8.30 4.00 5.93
CA ALA A 101 -9.17 5.13 5.63
C ALA A 101 -10.52 4.65 5.06
N GLU A 102 -11.44 5.57 4.81
CA GLU A 102 -12.76 5.26 4.25
C GLU A 102 -12.68 4.55 2.89
N SER A 103 -11.63 4.85 2.13
CA SER A 103 -11.32 4.23 0.85
C SER A 103 -10.05 3.38 0.94
N GLU A 104 -10.04 2.25 0.24
CA GLU A 104 -8.86 1.41 0.10
C GLU A 104 -7.70 2.17 -0.53
N PHE A 105 -7.99 3.09 -1.46
CA PHE A 105 -6.96 3.90 -2.12
C PHE A 105 -6.32 4.93 -1.20
N ALA A 106 -7.06 5.41 -0.19
CA ALA A 106 -6.55 6.33 0.83
C ALA A 106 -5.89 5.61 2.02
N SER A 107 -5.90 4.28 2.02
CA SER A 107 -5.25 3.49 3.07
C SER A 107 -3.77 3.26 2.74
N ALA A 108 -2.90 3.17 3.74
CA ALA A 108 -1.52 2.74 3.58
C ALA A 108 -1.28 1.44 4.36
N VAL A 109 -0.49 0.51 3.83
CA VAL A 109 -0.15 -0.75 4.52
C VAL A 109 1.30 -1.10 4.27
N ASP A 110 2.07 -1.29 5.35
CA ASP A 110 3.44 -1.76 5.31
C ASP A 110 3.48 -3.21 5.81
N ILE A 111 4.13 -4.10 5.06
CA ILE A 111 4.39 -5.49 5.45
C ILE A 111 5.88 -5.71 5.42
N LEU A 112 6.45 -6.07 6.57
CA LEU A 112 7.88 -6.33 6.75
C LEU A 112 8.09 -7.78 7.19
N TRP A 113 8.96 -8.52 6.51
CA TRP A 113 9.38 -9.85 6.94
C TRP A 113 10.83 -10.13 6.56
N LEU A 114 11.45 -11.07 7.28
CA LEU A 114 12.81 -11.51 7.03
C LEU A 114 12.82 -12.85 6.29
N GLU A 115 13.68 -12.95 5.29
CA GLU A 115 14.07 -14.20 4.66
C GLU A 115 15.54 -14.48 4.96
N LYS A 116 15.85 -15.73 5.30
CA LYS A 116 17.24 -16.14 5.48
C LYS A 116 17.94 -16.24 4.14
N ILE A 117 19.15 -15.71 4.06
CA ILE A 117 20.03 -15.84 2.88
C ILE A 117 21.25 -16.69 3.22
N SER A 118 21.92 -17.21 2.18
CA SER A 118 23.13 -18.01 2.33
C SER A 118 24.37 -17.17 2.67
N GLY A 119 24.34 -15.88 2.35
CA GLY A 119 25.42 -14.93 2.63
C GLY A 119 25.51 -14.53 4.10
N LYS A 120 26.58 -13.79 4.43
CA LYS A 120 26.77 -13.15 5.76
C LYS A 120 26.49 -11.65 5.74
N HIS A 121 26.20 -11.10 4.58
CA HIS A 121 25.78 -9.70 4.38
C HIS A 121 24.30 -9.53 4.75
N SER A 122 23.80 -8.31 4.68
CA SER A 122 22.38 -8.00 4.84
C SER A 122 21.83 -7.43 3.55
N GLU A 123 20.63 -7.88 3.17
CA GLU A 123 19.94 -7.40 1.97
C GLU A 123 18.65 -6.67 2.33
N LEU A 124 18.21 -5.75 1.46
CA LEU A 124 16.91 -5.09 1.55
C LEU A 124 16.21 -5.17 0.19
N SER A 125 14.98 -5.71 0.18
CA SER A 125 14.09 -5.65 -0.97
C SER A 125 12.89 -4.74 -0.65
N VAL A 126 12.65 -3.74 -1.49
CA VAL A 126 11.54 -2.80 -1.35
C VAL A 126 10.63 -2.91 -2.56
N ILE A 127 9.35 -3.16 -2.31
CA ILE A 127 8.30 -3.29 -3.33
C ILE A 127 7.16 -2.37 -2.90
N THR A 128 6.58 -1.62 -3.84
CA THR A 128 5.49 -0.71 -3.53
C THR A 128 4.28 -0.94 -4.43
N ASN A 129 3.11 -0.53 -3.97
CA ASN A 129 1.95 -0.34 -4.81
C ASN A 129 1.49 1.12 -4.66
N PRO A 130 1.61 1.95 -5.71
CA PRO A 130 2.08 1.60 -7.07
C PRO A 130 3.59 1.32 -7.12
N ASP A 131 4.03 0.64 -8.18
CA ASP A 131 5.45 0.48 -8.52
C ASP A 131 6.09 1.82 -8.94
N GLY A 132 7.42 1.86 -9.03
CA GLY A 132 8.16 3.04 -9.51
C GLY A 132 8.37 4.13 -8.46
N ALA A 133 8.04 3.88 -7.19
CA ALA A 133 8.26 4.81 -6.10
C ALA A 133 9.76 5.02 -5.82
N THR A 134 10.20 6.24 -5.58
CA THR A 134 11.58 6.55 -5.20
C THR A 134 11.83 6.14 -3.75
N VAL A 135 12.95 5.47 -3.51
CA VAL A 135 13.36 4.96 -2.19
C VAL A 135 14.59 5.71 -1.70
N HIS A 136 14.48 6.27 -0.51
CA HIS A 136 15.57 6.87 0.25
C HIS A 136 15.86 6.01 1.48
N ILE A 137 17.14 5.75 1.75
CA ILE A 137 17.61 5.08 2.97
C ILE A 137 18.57 6.04 3.66
N ASP A 138 18.25 6.41 4.90
CA ASP A 138 19.01 7.38 5.71
C ASP A 138 19.27 8.66 4.91
N ASP A 139 18.19 9.21 4.35
CA ASP A 139 18.15 10.42 3.50
C ASP A 139 18.91 10.35 2.18
N GLN A 140 19.52 9.20 1.84
CA GLN A 140 20.19 8.97 0.57
C GLN A 140 19.28 8.24 -0.42
N THR A 141 19.08 8.81 -1.61
CA THR A 141 18.36 8.14 -2.71
C THR A 141 19.08 6.86 -3.15
N LYS A 142 18.38 5.73 -3.13
CA LYS A 142 18.92 4.42 -3.52
C LYS A 142 18.38 3.89 -4.86
N GLY A 143 17.26 4.42 -5.34
CA GLY A 143 16.66 4.05 -6.63
C GLY A 143 15.14 4.11 -6.59
N SER A 144 14.50 3.38 -7.51
CA SER A 144 13.03 3.25 -7.56
C SER A 144 12.61 1.79 -7.39
N THR A 145 11.40 1.57 -6.87
CA THR A 145 10.85 0.22 -6.70
C THR A 145 10.42 -0.41 -8.03
N PRO A 146 10.49 -1.76 -8.16
CA PRO A 146 11.07 -2.70 -7.20
C PRO A 146 12.59 -2.52 -7.05
N LEU A 147 13.08 -2.44 -5.81
CA LEU A 147 14.49 -2.19 -5.49
C LEU A 147 15.05 -3.35 -4.66
N ASN A 148 16.26 -3.80 -5.01
CA ASN A 148 17.02 -4.77 -4.21
C ASN A 148 18.42 -4.22 -3.93
N LEU A 149 18.77 -4.11 -2.65
CA LEU A 149 20.08 -3.68 -2.16
C LEU A 149 20.80 -4.87 -1.54
N GLN A 150 21.90 -5.29 -2.15
CA GLN A 150 22.63 -6.48 -1.71
C GLN A 150 23.50 -6.23 -0.48
N ASP A 151 24.01 -5.01 -0.28
CA ASP A 151 24.95 -4.69 0.80
C ASP A 151 24.48 -3.47 1.60
N ILE A 152 23.29 -3.58 2.20
CA ILE A 152 22.85 -2.58 3.18
C ILE A 152 23.56 -2.84 4.52
N SER A 153 23.96 -1.78 5.22
CA SER A 153 24.58 -1.93 6.54
C SER A 153 23.60 -2.60 7.51
N VAL A 154 24.15 -3.30 8.51
CA VAL A 154 23.36 -3.95 9.56
C VAL A 154 22.98 -2.93 10.61
N GLY A 155 21.70 -2.82 10.94
CA GLY A 155 21.23 -1.93 11.99
C GLY A 155 19.86 -1.36 11.71
N ASP A 156 19.55 -0.27 12.40
CA ASP A 156 18.32 0.48 12.22
C ASP A 156 18.51 1.52 11.10
N HIS A 157 17.53 1.63 10.21
CA HIS A 157 17.51 2.61 9.12
C HIS A 157 16.17 3.34 9.06
N ASN A 158 16.19 4.58 8.57
CA ASN A 158 14.97 5.26 8.16
C ASN A 158 14.80 5.07 6.64
N MET A 159 13.75 4.37 6.24
CA MET A 159 13.37 4.22 4.83
C MET A 159 12.23 5.18 4.52
N THR A 160 12.43 6.06 3.55
CA THR A 160 11.39 6.96 3.04
C THR A 160 11.08 6.59 1.60
N VAL A 161 9.79 6.45 1.29
CA VAL A 161 9.28 6.11 -0.04
C VAL A 161 8.36 7.24 -0.52
N THR A 162 8.59 7.70 -1.74
CA THR A 162 7.82 8.78 -2.38
C THR A 162 7.33 8.33 -3.75
N SER A 163 6.10 8.70 -4.10
CA SER A 163 5.54 8.45 -5.43
C SER A 163 4.57 9.58 -5.81
N PRO A 164 4.60 10.10 -7.05
CA PRO A 164 3.71 11.18 -7.46
C PRO A 164 2.23 10.84 -7.23
N GLY A 165 1.50 11.71 -6.52
CA GLY A 165 0.09 11.51 -6.18
C GLY A 165 -0.17 10.64 -4.94
N PHE A 166 0.88 10.18 -4.26
CA PHE A 166 0.78 9.38 -3.05
C PHE A 166 1.41 10.10 -1.86
N ALA A 167 0.90 9.81 -0.67
CA ALA A 167 1.47 10.32 0.57
C ALA A 167 2.87 9.73 0.79
N THR A 168 3.84 10.59 1.13
CA THR A 168 5.18 10.15 1.53
C THR A 168 5.09 9.20 2.72
N ARG A 169 5.77 8.06 2.61
CA ARG A 169 5.74 7.01 3.64
C ARG A 169 7.13 6.80 4.21
N THR A 170 7.28 7.05 5.51
CA THR A 170 8.53 6.79 6.25
C THR A 170 8.34 5.62 7.20
N VAL A 171 9.23 4.62 7.09
CA VAL A 171 9.22 3.39 7.87
C VAL A 171 10.59 3.18 8.51
N LYS A 172 10.61 2.94 9.82
CA LYS A 172 11.82 2.49 10.52
C LYS A 172 12.00 1.00 10.28
N ILE A 173 13.13 0.63 9.70
CA ILE A 173 13.44 -0.77 9.38
C ILE A 173 14.70 -1.20 10.14
N LYS A 174 14.82 -2.50 10.38
CA LYS A 174 16.01 -3.10 10.98
C LYS A 174 16.53 -4.24 10.12
N THR A 175 17.76 -4.09 9.65
CA THR A 175 18.48 -5.05 8.82
C THR A 175 19.37 -5.94 9.69
N ALA A 176 19.66 -7.15 9.23
CA ALA A 176 20.40 -8.14 9.99
C ALA A 176 21.27 -9.01 9.08
N ALA A 177 22.51 -9.26 9.49
CA ALA A 177 23.43 -10.14 8.78
C ALA A 177 22.84 -11.55 8.58
N GLY A 178 22.97 -12.09 7.37
CA GLY A 178 22.41 -13.38 6.99
C GLY A 178 20.91 -13.36 6.67
N TYR A 179 20.31 -12.17 6.58
CA TYR A 179 18.91 -12.00 6.19
C TYR A 179 18.73 -10.95 5.09
N LYS A 180 17.69 -11.17 4.30
CA LYS A 180 17.08 -10.18 3.42
C LYS A 180 15.82 -9.68 4.11
N LEU A 181 15.75 -8.39 4.41
CA LEU A 181 14.51 -7.75 4.82
C LEU A 181 13.70 -7.46 3.57
N ILE A 182 12.44 -7.89 3.55
CA ILE A 182 11.50 -7.54 2.48
C ILE A 182 10.48 -6.57 3.06
N ALA A 183 10.35 -5.43 2.40
CA ALA A 183 9.39 -4.40 2.71
C ALA A 183 8.43 -4.25 1.54
N SER A 184 7.17 -4.62 1.75
CA SER A 184 6.08 -4.42 0.79
C SER A 184 5.16 -3.31 1.29
N LEU A 185 5.05 -2.21 0.54
CA LEU A 185 4.30 -1.03 0.95
C LEU A 185 3.18 -0.71 -0.04
N LYS A 186 1.94 -0.71 0.43
CA LYS A 186 0.83 -0.09 -0.29
C LYS A 186 0.75 1.37 0.14
N LEU A 187 0.98 2.30 -0.79
CA LEU A 187 0.93 3.72 -0.50
C LEU A 187 -0.52 4.22 -0.51
N ALA A 188 -0.80 5.20 0.33
CA ALA A 188 -2.07 5.92 0.31
C ALA A 188 -2.01 7.02 -0.76
N LEU A 189 -3.09 7.19 -1.52
CA LEU A 189 -3.26 8.40 -2.31
C LEU A 189 -3.24 9.62 -1.37
N PHE A 190 -2.54 10.66 -1.80
CA PHE A 190 -2.54 11.93 -1.08
C PHE A 190 -3.86 12.64 -1.39
N ASP A 191 -4.74 12.76 -0.39
CA ASP A 191 -5.82 13.74 -0.42
C ASP A 191 -5.20 15.08 0.01
N GLY A 192 -5.39 16.14 -0.78
CA GLY A 192 -4.60 17.38 -0.79
C GLY A 192 -4.57 18.25 0.48
N MET A 193 -4.83 17.69 1.66
CA MET A 193 -4.85 18.39 2.95
C MET A 193 -3.81 17.79 3.91
N THR A 194 -2.54 18.15 3.72
CA THR A 194 -1.58 18.59 4.75
C THR A 194 -0.17 18.55 4.15
N ALA A 195 0.35 19.73 3.83
CA ALA A 195 1.76 19.90 3.49
C ALA A 195 2.57 19.97 4.79
N GLU A 196 3.61 19.15 4.88
CA GLU A 196 4.80 19.52 5.64
C GLU A 196 6.01 18.85 4.98
N GLU A 197 6.53 19.50 3.94
CA GLU A 197 7.89 19.23 3.48
C GLU A 197 8.79 20.35 4.00
N ALA A 198 9.65 19.96 4.94
CA ALA A 198 10.64 20.81 5.57
C ALA A 198 11.69 21.23 4.54
N THR A 199 11.73 22.51 4.21
CA THR A 199 12.85 23.13 3.51
C THR A 199 13.93 23.56 4.51
N ALA A 200 15.09 22.90 4.47
CA ALA A 200 16.37 23.41 4.96
C ALA A 200 17.38 23.11 3.83
N SER A 201 18.33 23.93 3.37
CA SER A 201 19.06 25.15 3.78
C SER A 201 19.81 25.60 2.50
N ALA A 202 20.35 26.80 2.24
CA ALA A 202 20.46 28.09 2.91
C ALA A 202 21.12 29.08 1.88
N THR A 203 20.47 30.25 1.65
CA THR A 203 20.97 31.67 1.58
C THR A 203 22.14 32.12 0.63
N PRO A 204 22.33 33.43 0.28
CA PRO A 204 21.58 34.63 0.71
C PRO A 204 21.32 35.80 -0.30
N SER A 205 20.36 36.64 0.13
CA SER A 205 20.28 38.11 0.00
C SER A 205 19.80 38.76 -1.31
N ALA A 206 18.56 39.30 -1.28
CA ALA A 206 18.33 40.73 -1.51
C ALA A 206 16.93 41.12 -0.98
N GLN A 207 16.92 42.14 -0.11
CA GLN A 207 15.74 42.82 0.43
C GLN A 207 14.76 43.27 -0.67
N ILE A 208 13.45 43.01 -0.54
CA ILE A 208 12.44 44.06 -0.71
C ILE A 208 11.31 43.87 0.33
N LYS A 209 11.05 44.97 1.01
CA LYS A 209 10.05 45.27 2.02
C LYS A 209 8.66 45.41 1.37
N GLY A 210 7.67 44.69 1.88
CA GLY A 210 6.27 44.85 1.49
C GLY A 210 5.33 44.09 2.42
N THR A 211 4.69 44.82 3.32
CA THR A 211 3.60 44.36 4.19
C THR A 211 2.35 44.03 3.35
N PRO A 212 1.49 43.09 3.76
CA PRO A 212 0.21 43.54 4.28
C PRO A 212 -0.38 42.72 5.46
N LYS A 213 -1.27 43.43 6.15
CA LYS A 213 -2.11 43.11 7.31
C LYS A 213 -3.28 42.17 6.91
N PRO A 214 -3.85 41.37 7.83
CA PRO A 214 -4.69 40.20 7.51
C PRO A 214 -6.19 40.50 7.53
N THR A 215 -6.99 39.87 6.63
CA THR A 215 -8.42 39.66 6.87
C THR A 215 -9.05 38.53 6.04
N ALA A 216 -9.82 37.69 6.75
CA ALA A 216 -11.05 36.98 6.36
C ALA A 216 -11.05 35.82 5.33
N LYS A 217 -11.08 34.61 5.89
CA LYS A 217 -12.04 33.50 5.65
C LYS A 217 -13.20 33.80 4.69
N GLN A 218 -13.36 32.98 3.66
CA GLN A 218 -14.68 32.59 3.14
C GLN A 218 -14.63 31.27 2.35
N GLU A 219 -15.35 30.28 2.87
CA GLU A 219 -15.87 29.09 2.17
C GLU A 219 -17.03 29.47 1.24
N ALA A 220 -17.22 28.61 0.23
CA ALA A 220 -18.48 28.20 -0.42
C ALA A 220 -18.75 28.64 -1.89
N SER A 221 -18.89 27.59 -2.72
CA SER A 221 -19.79 27.45 -3.87
C SER A 221 -19.40 28.10 -5.22
N GLN A 222 -18.66 27.35 -6.04
CA GLN A 222 -18.47 27.62 -7.46
C GLN A 222 -19.71 27.23 -8.27
N ARG A 223 -20.47 28.23 -8.73
CA ARG A 223 -21.01 28.25 -10.10
C ARG A 223 -20.09 29.19 -10.87
N GLN A 224 -19.23 28.68 -11.74
CA GLN A 224 -18.31 29.53 -12.51
C GLN A 224 -18.67 29.52 -14.00
N ASN A 225 -18.56 30.72 -14.57
CA ASN A 225 -18.58 31.02 -16.00
C ASN A 225 -17.73 30.01 -16.80
N PRO A 226 -18.08 29.73 -18.07
CA PRO A 226 -17.37 28.74 -18.87
C PRO A 226 -15.87 29.08 -18.97
N PRO A 227 -14.98 28.08 -18.86
CA PRO A 227 -13.55 28.28 -18.97
C PRO A 227 -13.16 28.84 -20.35
N PRO A 228 -12.02 29.55 -20.47
CA PRO A 228 -11.55 30.04 -21.76
C PRO A 228 -11.39 28.91 -22.77
N LYS A 229 -11.83 29.16 -24.00
CA LYS A 229 -11.77 28.22 -25.13
C LYS A 229 -10.30 27.98 -25.58
N PRO A 230 -9.94 26.76 -26.04
CA PRO A 230 -10.80 25.60 -26.19
C PRO A 230 -11.03 24.86 -24.85
N TYR A 231 -12.23 24.35 -24.63
CA TYR A 231 -12.57 23.56 -23.43
C TYR A 231 -13.35 22.29 -23.77
N ALA A 232 -13.32 21.31 -22.87
CA ALA A 232 -14.04 20.05 -22.96
C ALA A 232 -15.26 20.07 -22.02
N VAL A 233 -16.43 19.68 -22.52
CA VAL A 233 -17.63 19.38 -21.71
C VAL A 233 -17.72 17.88 -21.51
N ILE A 234 -17.80 17.42 -20.25
CA ILE A 234 -17.88 15.99 -19.94
C ILE A 234 -19.30 15.47 -20.22
N LYS A 235 -19.40 14.44 -21.05
CA LYS A 235 -20.68 13.76 -21.37
C LYS A 235 -21.08 12.80 -20.26
N GLU A 236 -22.32 12.34 -20.28
CA GLU A 236 -22.76 11.26 -19.40
C GLU A 236 -21.94 9.98 -19.67
N THR A 237 -21.56 9.30 -18.59
CA THR A 237 -20.85 8.02 -18.65
C THR A 237 -21.63 6.94 -17.90
N PRO A 238 -21.52 5.66 -18.29
CA PRO A 238 -22.23 4.56 -17.62
C PRO A 238 -21.91 4.38 -16.13
N ILE A 239 -20.78 4.96 -15.67
CA ILE A 239 -20.30 4.86 -14.29
C ILE A 239 -20.50 6.15 -13.50
N GLY A 240 -21.12 7.19 -14.10
CA GLY A 240 -21.39 8.47 -13.45
C GLY A 240 -20.22 9.44 -13.35
N TYR A 241 -19.06 9.10 -13.93
CA TYR A 241 -17.86 9.94 -14.00
C TYR A 241 -16.95 9.52 -15.17
N LEU A 242 -16.08 10.43 -15.62
CA LEU A 242 -15.01 10.15 -16.57
C LEU A 242 -13.67 10.10 -15.84
N ARG A 243 -12.89 9.06 -16.13
CA ARG A 243 -11.54 8.92 -15.59
C ARG A 243 -10.57 9.86 -16.31
N VAL A 244 -9.78 10.59 -15.54
CA VAL A 244 -8.61 11.32 -16.01
C VAL A 244 -7.39 10.41 -15.84
N ARG A 245 -6.51 10.35 -16.83
CA ARG A 245 -5.35 9.44 -16.85
C ARG A 245 -4.03 10.19 -16.99
N MET A 246 -2.94 9.57 -16.57
CA MET A 246 -1.59 10.16 -16.67
C MET A 246 -1.11 10.23 -18.13
N GLU A 247 -1.54 9.31 -18.97
CA GLU A 247 -1.20 9.23 -20.40
C GLU A 247 -2.47 9.05 -21.25
N PRO A 248 -2.45 9.43 -22.55
CA PRO A 248 -3.61 9.31 -23.45
C PRO A 248 -3.82 7.86 -23.91
N THR A 249 -4.07 6.95 -22.96
CA THR A 249 -4.35 5.55 -23.25
C THR A 249 -5.24 4.93 -22.18
N THR A 250 -6.10 3.99 -22.58
CA THR A 250 -7.07 3.34 -21.69
C THR A 250 -6.44 2.43 -20.63
N VAL A 251 -5.17 2.07 -20.80
CA VAL A 251 -4.41 1.25 -19.84
C VAL A 251 -3.56 2.08 -18.87
N ALA A 252 -3.45 3.39 -19.09
CA ALA A 252 -2.63 4.27 -18.24
C ALA A 252 -3.25 4.46 -16.87
N THR A 253 -2.41 4.68 -15.88
CA THR A 253 -2.81 4.98 -14.50
C THR A 253 -3.81 6.14 -14.46
N ILE A 254 -4.85 5.97 -13.65
CA ILE A 254 -5.90 6.96 -13.45
C ILE A 254 -5.33 8.05 -12.52
N ALA A 255 -5.28 9.29 -13.02
CA ALA A 255 -4.84 10.48 -12.29
C ALA A 255 -5.98 11.10 -11.46
N GLY A 256 -7.23 10.89 -11.86
CA GLY A 256 -8.39 11.48 -11.19
C GLY A 256 -9.71 11.13 -11.87
N GLN A 257 -10.77 11.83 -11.49
CA GLN A 257 -12.11 11.67 -12.05
C GLN A 257 -12.77 13.04 -12.22
N VAL A 258 -13.58 13.18 -13.26
CA VAL A 258 -14.37 14.38 -13.57
C VAL A 258 -15.83 13.98 -13.80
N LYS A 259 -16.79 14.83 -13.44
CA LYS A 259 -18.21 14.50 -13.46
C LYS A 259 -18.88 14.97 -14.77
N PRO A 260 -19.94 14.29 -15.23
CA PRO A 260 -20.75 14.76 -16.34
C PRO A 260 -21.26 16.19 -16.13
N GLY A 261 -21.21 17.00 -17.18
CA GLY A 261 -21.60 18.41 -17.17
C GLY A 261 -20.50 19.40 -16.75
N GLU A 262 -19.38 18.92 -16.16
CA GLU A 262 -18.25 19.79 -15.84
C GLU A 262 -17.49 20.22 -17.10
N GLN A 263 -16.83 21.38 -17.03
CA GLN A 263 -16.12 22.01 -18.15
C GLN A 263 -14.65 22.22 -17.80
N TYR A 264 -13.75 21.85 -18.69
CA TYR A 264 -12.31 21.93 -18.44
C TYR A 264 -11.54 22.51 -19.62
N THR A 265 -10.65 23.47 -19.38
CA THR A 265 -9.75 23.98 -20.42
C THR A 265 -8.88 22.86 -20.99
N ILE A 266 -8.80 22.79 -22.31
CA ILE A 266 -7.95 21.85 -23.04
C ILE A 266 -6.59 22.51 -23.26
N LEU A 267 -5.54 21.87 -22.77
CA LEU A 267 -4.15 22.32 -22.95
C LEU A 267 -3.48 21.66 -24.15
N GLU A 268 -3.75 20.38 -24.37
CA GLU A 268 -3.11 19.57 -25.40
C GLU A 268 -4.11 18.53 -25.94
N THR A 269 -3.95 18.11 -27.19
CA THR A 269 -4.71 17.00 -27.80
C THR A 269 -3.73 15.98 -28.38
N LYS A 270 -3.94 14.69 -28.08
CA LYS A 270 -3.16 13.56 -28.62
C LYS A 270 -4.09 12.44 -29.07
N GLU A 271 -3.59 11.58 -29.94
CA GLU A 271 -4.29 10.36 -30.33
C GLU A 271 -3.66 9.15 -29.65
N ASP A 272 -4.48 8.19 -29.26
CA ASP A 272 -3.98 6.90 -28.78
C ASP A 272 -3.63 5.96 -29.95
N VAL A 273 -3.15 4.76 -29.62
CA VAL A 273 -2.74 3.72 -30.59
C VAL A 273 -3.91 3.31 -31.52
N LYS A 274 -5.16 3.66 -31.19
CA LYS A 274 -6.36 3.36 -31.98
C LYS A 274 -6.88 4.59 -32.74
N GLY A 275 -6.14 5.70 -32.74
CA GLY A 275 -6.56 6.96 -33.36
C GLY A 275 -7.69 7.68 -32.62
N THR A 276 -7.97 7.32 -31.36
CA THR A 276 -8.99 8.02 -30.56
C THR A 276 -8.37 9.29 -29.97
N PRO A 277 -8.96 10.48 -30.16
CA PRO A 277 -8.45 11.69 -29.53
C PRO A 277 -8.60 11.68 -28.00
N TRP A 278 -7.61 12.23 -27.33
CA TRP A 278 -7.54 12.48 -25.90
C TRP A 278 -7.20 13.94 -25.66
N TYR A 279 -7.86 14.55 -24.67
CA TYR A 279 -7.65 15.95 -24.29
C TYR A 279 -6.93 16.01 -22.96
N GLN A 280 -5.82 16.74 -22.91
CA GLN A 280 -5.17 17.06 -21.65
C GLN A 280 -5.90 18.25 -21.02
N VAL A 281 -6.40 18.04 -19.81
CA VAL A 281 -7.17 19.03 -19.05
C VAL A 281 -6.51 19.31 -17.71
N VAL A 282 -6.73 20.52 -17.18
CA VAL A 282 -6.45 20.81 -15.77
C VAL A 282 -7.68 20.37 -14.96
N PHE A 283 -7.62 19.21 -14.34
CA PHE A 283 -8.65 18.75 -13.41
C PHE A 283 -8.23 19.20 -12.01
N ASP A 284 -9.18 19.52 -11.10
CA ASP A 284 -8.93 20.07 -9.74
C ASP A 284 -8.29 21.47 -9.62
N GLY A 285 -8.05 22.15 -10.74
CA GLY A 285 -7.55 23.52 -10.77
C GLY A 285 -6.02 23.64 -10.79
N THR A 286 -5.27 22.56 -10.53
CA THR A 286 -3.80 22.57 -10.64
C THR A 286 -3.25 21.36 -11.40
N ASN A 287 -3.86 20.18 -11.27
CA ASN A 287 -3.32 18.94 -11.83
C ASN A 287 -3.73 18.71 -13.29
N LYS A 288 -2.81 18.18 -14.09
CA LYS A 288 -3.03 17.90 -15.52
C LYS A 288 -3.22 16.41 -15.76
N GLY A 289 -4.15 16.07 -16.64
CA GLY A 289 -4.31 14.69 -17.09
C GLY A 289 -5.19 14.54 -18.31
N TRP A 290 -5.27 13.33 -18.84
CA TRP A 290 -5.87 13.00 -20.12
C TRP A 290 -7.27 12.41 -19.95
N ILE A 291 -8.24 13.01 -20.62
CA ILE A 291 -9.60 12.49 -20.75
C ILE A 291 -9.86 12.04 -22.20
N SER A 292 -10.65 10.98 -22.36
CA SER A 292 -10.98 10.46 -23.69
C SER A 292 -12.09 11.28 -24.36
N SER A 293 -11.91 11.64 -25.64
CA SER A 293 -12.94 12.32 -26.44
C SER A 293 -14.24 11.51 -26.61
N GLN A 294 -14.20 10.19 -26.36
CA GLN A 294 -15.42 9.36 -26.38
C GLN A 294 -16.48 9.85 -25.38
N TYR A 295 -16.04 10.45 -24.28
CA TYR A 295 -16.91 10.93 -23.20
C TYR A 295 -16.74 12.44 -22.96
N ALA A 296 -16.17 13.18 -23.91
CA ALA A 296 -15.95 14.62 -23.79
C ALA A 296 -16.19 15.32 -25.13
N GLU A 297 -16.86 16.46 -25.11
CA GLU A 297 -17.09 17.30 -26.29
C GLU A 297 -16.18 18.52 -26.26
N LYS A 298 -15.37 18.69 -27.30
CA LYS A 298 -14.52 19.88 -27.46
C LYS A 298 -15.34 21.06 -27.99
N VAL A 299 -15.25 22.19 -27.32
CA VAL A 299 -15.81 23.48 -27.72
C VAL A 299 -14.66 24.44 -28.01
N GLU A 300 -14.67 25.02 -29.21
CA GLU A 300 -13.70 26.02 -29.69
C GLU A 300 -14.19 27.46 -29.55
#